data_AF-A0A1Y5P175-F1
#
_entry.id   AF-A0A1Y5P175-F1
#
_cell.length_a   1.000
_cell.length_b   1.000
_cell.length_c   1.000
_cell.angle_alpha   90.00
_cell.angle_beta   90.00
_cell.angle_gamma   90.00
#
_symmetry.space_group_name_H-M   'P 1'
#
loop_
_entity.id
_entity.type
_entity.pdbx_description
1 polymer ?
#
loop_
_entity_poly.entity_id
_entity_poly.type
_entity_poly.pdbx_seq_one_letter_code
_entity_poly.pdbx_strand_id
1 'polypeptide(L)'
;MSPQVPAGWYPDPTDPSRVRWWDGSYWGQQAAPAGAAAPPVDAAPTVPAPAEQAPTYATPAPSYATPTPSAAPAVTPWPTAAPPVARSGPSAPGVATDTIWIYLAIIAGTLPMFTIFLMDWDGYIDVMVEMSGRPSSAAASAMMTWVGGILLITLLSYAFLGLSVLFAWFDWRELRKRGIDKPFHWAFAFFALVVTIGVYVIGRTVVVKRETGKGLTPLWVWIAATVLGFVVISVWSITFTQQLLERIPVN
;
A
#
# COMPACT_ATOMS: atom_id res chain seq x y z
N MET A 1 4.34 28.77 -10.74
CA MET A 1 3.06 28.06 -10.50
C MET A 1 2.70 27.38 -11.81
N SER A 2 2.76 26.05 -11.88
CA SER A 2 2.45 25.33 -13.11
C SER A 2 0.94 25.40 -13.40
N PRO A 3 0.50 25.64 -14.64
CA PRO A 3 -0.92 25.62 -14.98
C PRO A 3 -1.49 24.24 -14.72
N GLN A 4 -2.50 24.17 -13.83
CA GLN A 4 -3.26 22.95 -13.57
C GLN A 4 -4.23 22.73 -14.73
N VAL A 5 -4.22 21.52 -15.29
CA VAL A 5 -5.14 21.13 -16.36
C VAL A 5 -6.54 21.00 -15.76
N PRO A 6 -7.54 21.78 -16.24
CA PRO A 6 -8.88 21.76 -15.68
C PRO A 6 -9.57 20.41 -15.92
N ALA A 7 -10.59 20.09 -15.11
CA ALA A 7 -11.34 18.85 -15.29
C ALA A 7 -12.10 18.87 -16.63
N GLY A 8 -12.05 17.75 -17.37
CA GLY A 8 -12.57 17.69 -18.73
C GLY A 8 -12.34 16.36 -19.43
N TRP A 9 -12.90 16.21 -20.62
CA TRP A 9 -12.60 15.08 -21.51
C TRP A 9 -11.35 15.39 -22.32
N TYR A 10 -10.35 14.50 -22.23
CA TYR A 10 -9.10 14.63 -22.95
C TYR A 10 -8.78 13.34 -23.71
N PRO A 11 -7.96 13.37 -24.76
CA PRO A 11 -7.50 12.16 -25.45
C PRO A 11 -6.86 11.18 -24.46
N ASP A 12 -7.22 9.89 -24.56
CA ASP A 12 -6.65 8.87 -23.69
C ASP A 12 -5.16 8.65 -24.04
N PRO A 13 -4.22 8.81 -23.08
CA PRO A 13 -2.79 8.60 -23.33
C PRO A 13 -2.45 7.17 -23.76
N THR A 14 -3.33 6.21 -23.49
CA THR A 14 -3.13 4.78 -23.76
C THR A 14 -3.84 4.30 -25.03
N ASP A 15 -4.81 5.06 -25.54
CA ASP A 15 -5.56 4.74 -26.76
C ASP A 15 -6.04 6.02 -27.47
N PRO A 16 -5.37 6.46 -28.55
CA PRO A 16 -5.71 7.71 -29.25
C PRO A 16 -7.09 7.68 -29.94
N SER A 17 -7.75 6.52 -30.04
CA SER A 17 -9.11 6.41 -30.58
C SER A 17 -10.20 6.76 -29.55
N ARG A 18 -9.81 7.12 -28.32
CA ARG A 18 -10.73 7.36 -27.20
C ARG A 18 -10.43 8.68 -26.49
N VAL A 19 -11.46 9.22 -25.84
CA VAL A 19 -11.34 10.30 -24.86
C VAL A 19 -11.64 9.75 -23.47
N ARG A 20 -10.91 10.22 -22.47
CA ARG A 20 -11.00 9.82 -21.07
C ARG A 20 -11.21 11.05 -20.20
N TRP A 21 -11.99 10.90 -19.12
CA TRP A 21 -12.25 12.01 -18.21
C TRP A 21 -11.04 12.26 -17.29
N TRP A 22 -10.62 13.52 -17.17
CA TRP A 22 -9.65 14.03 -16.21
C TRP A 22 -10.37 14.84 -15.14
N ASP A 23 -10.09 14.58 -13.86
CA ASP A 23 -10.75 15.26 -12.74
C ASP A 23 -9.95 16.44 -12.15
N GLY A 24 -8.80 16.76 -12.73
CA GLY A 24 -7.85 17.74 -12.19
C GLY A 24 -6.66 17.13 -11.45
N SER A 25 -6.68 15.83 -11.13
CA SER A 25 -5.59 15.16 -10.42
C SER A 25 -5.33 13.72 -10.88
N TYR A 26 -6.37 13.01 -11.36
CA TYR A 26 -6.32 11.64 -11.83
C TYR A 26 -7.24 11.43 -13.06
N TRP A 27 -6.93 10.38 -13.83
CA TRP A 27 -7.75 9.94 -14.96
C TRP A 27 -8.87 9.01 -14.48
N GLY A 28 -10.12 9.39 -14.69
CA GLY A 28 -11.31 8.58 -14.39
C GLY A 28 -11.39 7.33 -15.26
N GLN A 29 -12.11 6.28 -14.83
CA GLN A 29 -12.19 5.00 -15.57
C GLN A 29 -13.10 5.04 -16.82
N GLN A 30 -13.77 6.16 -17.08
CA GLN A 30 -14.71 6.30 -18.19
C GLN A 30 -14.00 6.72 -19.47
N ALA A 31 -14.27 6.06 -20.59
CA ALA A 31 -13.73 6.41 -21.89
C ALA A 31 -14.78 6.32 -23.01
N ALA A 32 -14.87 7.35 -23.85
CA ALA A 32 -15.78 7.48 -24.99
C ALA A 32 -15.02 7.51 -26.33
N PRO A 33 -15.65 7.24 -27.49
CA PRO A 33 -14.98 7.28 -28.79
C PRO A 33 -14.52 8.70 -29.19
N ALA A 34 -13.30 8.83 -29.68
CA ALA A 34 -12.77 10.09 -30.22
C ALA A 34 -13.45 10.39 -31.57
N GLY A 35 -14.43 11.29 -31.56
CA GLY A 35 -15.29 11.61 -32.71
C GLY A 35 -16.68 12.11 -32.33
N ALA A 36 -17.07 11.92 -31.07
CA ALA A 36 -18.10 12.72 -30.43
C ALA A 36 -17.65 14.19 -30.36
N ALA A 37 -18.41 15.12 -30.96
CA ALA A 37 -18.09 16.55 -30.91
C ALA A 37 -17.89 17.00 -29.45
N ALA A 38 -16.70 17.52 -29.15
CA ALA A 38 -16.38 18.04 -27.83
C ALA A 38 -17.36 19.17 -27.46
N PRO A 39 -17.79 19.27 -26.19
CA PRO A 39 -18.63 20.38 -25.76
C PRO A 39 -17.90 21.71 -25.99
N PRO A 40 -18.63 22.82 -26.26
CA PRO A 40 -18.01 24.13 -26.21
C PRO A 40 -17.45 24.32 -24.80
N VAL A 41 -16.14 24.59 -24.72
CA VAL A 41 -15.55 25.17 -23.52
C VAL A 41 -16.33 26.46 -23.22
N ASP A 42 -16.98 26.52 -22.08
CA ASP A 42 -17.72 27.71 -21.64
C ASP A 42 -16.82 28.94 -21.81
N ALA A 43 -17.22 29.80 -22.74
CA ALA A 43 -16.59 31.09 -22.93
C ALA A 43 -16.72 31.87 -21.62
N ALA A 44 -15.60 32.45 -21.17
CA ALA A 44 -15.53 33.37 -20.05
C ALA A 44 -16.67 34.42 -20.12
N PRO A 45 -17.21 34.86 -18.97
CA PRO A 45 -18.33 35.79 -18.95
C PRO A 45 -17.98 37.07 -19.72
N THR A 46 -18.72 37.33 -20.80
CA THR A 46 -18.67 38.57 -21.56
C THR A 46 -19.26 39.69 -20.72
N VAL A 47 -18.40 40.61 -20.27
CA VAL A 47 -18.81 41.93 -19.80
C VAL A 47 -19.41 42.68 -21.00
N PRO A 48 -20.62 43.27 -20.92
CA PRO A 48 -21.17 44.04 -22.02
C PRO A 48 -20.39 45.37 -22.15
N ALA A 49 -19.71 45.57 -23.27
CA ALA A 49 -19.25 46.90 -23.68
C ALA A 49 -20.40 47.66 -24.36
N PRO A 50 -20.52 49.00 -24.20
CA PRO A 50 -21.67 49.77 -24.68
C PRO A 50 -21.74 49.85 -26.20
N ALA A 51 -22.98 49.98 -26.71
CA ALA A 51 -23.27 50.16 -28.12
C ALA A 51 -22.62 51.42 -28.70
N GLU A 52 -21.80 51.25 -29.72
CA GLU A 52 -21.32 52.33 -30.58
C GLU A 52 -21.81 52.06 -32.02
N GLN A 53 -22.76 52.88 -32.47
CA GLN A 53 -23.27 52.92 -33.83
C GLN A 53 -22.30 53.68 -34.73
N ALA A 54 -21.87 53.09 -35.85
CA ALA A 54 -21.17 53.78 -36.94
C ALA A 54 -21.32 53.00 -38.27
N PRO A 55 -21.22 53.66 -39.45
CA PRO A 55 -22.28 53.64 -40.47
C PRO A 55 -22.20 52.55 -41.55
N THR A 56 -23.36 52.30 -42.14
CA THR A 56 -23.61 51.45 -43.31
C THR A 56 -22.95 52.04 -44.57
N TYR A 57 -21.93 51.36 -45.09
CA TYR A 57 -21.51 51.51 -46.48
C TYR A 57 -22.11 50.36 -47.30
N ALA A 58 -23.01 50.71 -48.21
CA ALA A 58 -23.59 49.78 -49.17
C ALA A 58 -22.62 49.60 -50.35
N THR A 59 -22.09 48.39 -50.50
CA THR A 59 -21.41 47.95 -51.73
C THR A 59 -22.05 46.63 -52.16
N PRO A 60 -22.63 46.51 -53.36
CA PRO A 60 -23.20 45.24 -53.81
C PRO A 60 -22.09 44.27 -54.23
N ALA A 61 -21.92 43.19 -53.48
CA ALA A 61 -21.05 42.06 -53.84
C ALA A 61 -21.84 41.05 -54.73
N PRO A 62 -21.20 40.41 -55.71
CA PRO A 62 -21.88 39.52 -56.65
C PRO A 62 -22.38 38.24 -55.97
N SER A 63 -23.58 37.81 -56.37
CA SER A 63 -24.27 36.62 -55.88
C SER A 63 -23.67 35.35 -56.49
N TYR A 64 -22.94 34.57 -55.69
CA TYR A 64 -22.60 33.18 -56.01
C TYR A 64 -23.69 32.27 -55.43
N ALA A 65 -24.34 31.48 -56.29
CA ALA A 65 -25.35 30.51 -55.88
C ALA A 65 -24.75 29.50 -54.89
N THR A 66 -25.31 29.45 -53.68
CA THR A 66 -24.95 28.45 -52.68
C THR A 66 -25.71 27.15 -52.99
N PRO A 67 -25.05 26.00 -53.17
CA PRO A 67 -25.76 24.73 -53.24
C PRO A 67 -26.38 24.42 -51.88
N THR A 68 -27.62 23.93 -51.92
CA THR A 68 -28.45 23.54 -50.77
C THR A 68 -27.72 22.55 -49.85
N PRO A 69 -27.62 22.80 -48.54
CA PRO A 69 -27.12 21.79 -47.61
C PRO A 69 -28.11 20.62 -47.53
N SER A 70 -27.65 19.44 -47.94
CA SER A 70 -28.33 18.18 -47.65
C SER A 70 -28.53 18.03 -46.14
N ALA A 71 -29.71 17.59 -45.72
CA ALA A 71 -30.10 17.49 -44.31
C ALA A 71 -29.09 16.65 -43.51
N ALA A 72 -28.43 17.28 -42.52
CA ALA A 72 -27.57 16.60 -41.58
C ALA A 72 -28.39 15.64 -40.69
N PRO A 73 -27.90 14.42 -40.39
CA PRO A 73 -28.61 13.47 -39.54
C PRO A 73 -28.83 14.05 -38.14
N ALA A 74 -30.02 13.81 -37.58
CA ALA A 74 -30.41 14.29 -36.26
C ALA A 74 -29.42 13.76 -35.19
N VAL A 75 -28.62 14.68 -34.63
CA VAL A 75 -27.71 14.40 -33.53
C VAL A 75 -28.54 14.26 -32.25
N THR A 76 -28.50 13.09 -31.62
CA THR A 76 -29.06 12.89 -30.27
C THR A 76 -28.36 13.84 -29.29
N PRO A 77 -29.09 14.72 -28.58
CA PRO A 77 -28.49 15.62 -27.61
C PRO A 77 -27.80 14.85 -26.49
N TRP A 78 -26.60 15.28 -26.11
CA TRP A 78 -25.86 14.73 -24.98
C TRP A 78 -26.64 14.93 -23.67
N PRO A 79 -26.65 13.93 -22.76
CA PRO A 79 -27.18 14.14 -21.42
C PRO A 79 -26.38 15.25 -20.72
N THR A 80 -27.06 16.35 -20.39
CA THR A 80 -26.49 17.60 -19.84
C THR A 80 -26.00 17.45 -18.40
N ALA A 81 -26.31 16.33 -17.75
CA ALA A 81 -25.85 16.01 -16.42
C ALA A 81 -25.16 14.65 -16.43
N ALA A 82 -23.93 14.60 -15.90
CA ALA A 82 -23.32 13.33 -15.54
C ALA A 82 -24.25 12.63 -14.53
N PRO A 83 -24.62 11.35 -14.73
CA PRO A 83 -25.32 10.61 -13.69
C PRO A 83 -24.48 10.68 -12.41
N PRO A 84 -25.10 10.88 -11.24
CA PRO A 84 -24.36 11.06 -10.00
C PRO A 84 -23.39 9.88 -9.84
N VAL A 85 -22.09 10.20 -9.72
CA VAL A 85 -21.08 9.21 -9.36
C VAL A 85 -21.53 8.65 -8.02
N ALA A 86 -22.05 7.43 -8.01
CA ALA A 86 -22.22 6.70 -6.78
C ALA A 86 -20.82 6.58 -6.19
N ARG A 87 -20.49 7.41 -5.19
CA ARG A 87 -19.49 7.04 -4.20
C ARG A 87 -20.01 5.72 -3.67
N SER A 88 -19.48 4.61 -4.19
CA SER A 88 -19.68 3.32 -3.56
C SER A 88 -19.16 3.53 -2.15
N GLY A 89 -20.09 3.63 -1.20
CA GLY A 89 -19.76 3.50 0.20
C GLY A 89 -19.06 2.16 0.42
N PRO A 90 -18.66 1.84 1.67
CA PRO A 90 -18.06 0.56 1.98
C PRO A 90 -18.82 -0.58 1.27
N SER A 91 -18.15 -1.34 0.41
CA SER A 91 -18.79 -2.41 -0.38
C SER A 91 -19.41 -3.49 0.52
N ALA A 92 -18.96 -3.57 1.78
CA ALA A 92 -19.52 -4.44 2.81
C ALA A 92 -19.53 -3.71 4.18
N PRO A 93 -20.48 -2.79 4.44
CA PRO A 93 -20.59 -2.11 5.72
C PRO A 93 -20.94 -3.12 6.83
N GLY A 94 -20.16 -3.14 7.92
CA GLY A 94 -20.49 -3.92 9.13
C GLY A 94 -19.86 -5.32 9.23
N VAL A 95 -19.07 -5.75 8.25
CA VAL A 95 -18.33 -7.02 8.31
C VAL A 95 -17.27 -6.99 9.42
N ALA A 96 -17.13 -8.09 10.16
CA ALA A 96 -16.06 -8.26 11.15
C ALA A 96 -14.68 -8.22 10.48
N THR A 97 -13.93 -7.15 10.71
CA THR A 97 -12.62 -6.88 10.10
C THR A 97 -11.46 -7.60 10.78
N ASP A 98 -11.65 -7.95 12.06
CA ASP A 98 -10.64 -8.59 12.89
C ASP A 98 -10.79 -10.11 12.80
N THR A 99 -9.69 -10.80 12.54
CA THR A 99 -9.63 -12.26 12.50
C THR A 99 -8.63 -12.74 13.55
N ILE A 100 -8.87 -13.91 14.14
CA ILE A 100 -7.87 -14.51 15.05
C ILE A 100 -6.55 -14.79 14.31
N TRP A 101 -6.65 -15.14 13.02
CA TRP A 101 -5.52 -15.48 12.16
C TRP A 101 -4.55 -14.32 11.95
N ILE A 102 -5.03 -13.07 11.83
CA ILE A 102 -4.12 -11.94 11.72
C ILE A 102 -3.30 -11.74 12.99
N TYR A 103 -3.90 -11.92 14.17
CA TYR A 103 -3.16 -11.81 15.43
C TYR A 103 -2.15 -12.94 15.59
N LEU A 104 -2.51 -14.17 15.21
CA LEU A 104 -1.57 -15.29 15.18
C LEU A 104 -0.43 -15.05 14.18
N ALA A 105 -0.71 -14.46 13.01
CA ALA A 105 0.33 -14.09 12.04
C ALA A 105 1.28 -13.03 12.59
N ILE A 106 0.76 -12.02 13.31
CA ILE A 106 1.55 -10.98 13.96
C ILE A 106 2.44 -11.59 15.05
N ILE A 107 1.88 -12.43 15.93
CA ILE A 107 2.63 -13.10 17.00
C ILE A 107 3.72 -13.98 16.38
N ALA A 108 3.37 -14.88 15.47
CA ALA A 108 4.33 -15.75 14.81
C ALA A 108 5.41 -14.95 14.05
N GLY A 109 5.05 -13.86 13.39
CA GLY A 109 5.98 -13.01 12.65
C GLY A 109 6.90 -12.16 13.54
N THR A 110 6.57 -11.97 14.82
CA THR A 110 7.38 -11.20 15.78
C THR A 110 8.20 -12.09 16.73
N LEU A 111 7.84 -13.36 16.90
CA LEU A 111 8.58 -14.32 17.72
C LEU A 111 10.07 -14.48 17.37
N PRO A 112 10.51 -14.47 16.10
CA PRO A 112 11.94 -14.51 15.76
C PRO A 112 12.77 -13.44 16.48
N MET A 113 12.18 -12.27 16.76
CA MET A 113 12.85 -11.17 17.47
C MET A 113 13.26 -11.54 18.91
N PHE A 114 12.56 -12.49 19.54
CA PHE A 114 12.81 -12.94 20.90
C PHE A 114 13.65 -14.22 20.97
N THR A 115 14.06 -14.79 19.85
CA THR A 115 14.89 -16.01 19.84
C THR A 115 16.29 -15.78 20.39
N ILE A 116 16.74 -14.53 20.43
CA ILE A 116 17.98 -14.11 21.08
C ILE A 116 18.05 -14.49 22.57
N PHE A 117 16.89 -14.59 23.24
CA PHE A 117 16.79 -14.98 24.65
C PHE A 117 16.93 -16.49 24.87
N LEU A 118 16.83 -17.30 23.81
CA LEU A 118 17.03 -18.75 23.87
C LEU A 118 18.52 -19.12 23.74
N MET A 119 19.38 -18.15 23.42
CA MET A 119 20.80 -18.35 23.25
C MET A 119 21.51 -18.44 24.60
N ASP A 120 22.38 -19.44 24.75
CA ASP A 120 23.27 -19.55 25.90
C ASP A 120 24.44 -18.56 25.74
N TRP A 121 24.27 -17.37 26.31
CA TRP A 121 25.27 -16.31 26.28
C TRP A 121 26.43 -16.56 27.25
N ASP A 122 26.16 -17.15 28.40
CA ASP A 122 27.19 -17.44 29.40
C ASP A 122 28.19 -18.46 28.87
N GLY A 123 27.68 -19.58 28.35
CA GLY A 123 28.51 -20.61 27.73
C GLY A 123 29.30 -20.09 26.52
N TYR A 124 28.74 -19.17 25.74
CA TYR A 124 29.46 -18.52 24.65
C TYR A 124 30.66 -17.71 25.14
N ILE A 125 30.45 -16.86 26.14
CA ILE A 125 31.50 -15.99 26.67
C ILE A 125 32.62 -16.82 27.30
N ASP A 126 32.28 -17.86 28.08
CA ASP A 126 33.27 -18.74 28.71
C ASP A 126 34.15 -19.44 27.66
N VAL A 127 33.54 -19.99 26.61
CA VAL A 127 34.25 -20.63 25.50
C VAL A 127 35.15 -19.62 24.77
N MET A 128 34.67 -18.40 24.52
CA MET A 128 35.45 -17.35 23.85
C MET A 128 36.66 -16.88 24.67
N VAL A 129 36.51 -16.75 25.99
CA VAL A 129 37.62 -16.42 26.91
C VAL A 129 38.67 -17.54 26.91
N GLU A 130 38.24 -18.80 27.00
CA GLU A 130 39.15 -19.96 26.95
C GLU A 130 39.89 -20.03 25.61
N MET A 131 39.19 -19.89 24.48
CA MET A 131 39.81 -19.89 23.15
C MET A 131 40.83 -18.77 22.96
N SER A 132 40.62 -17.61 23.58
CA SER A 132 41.52 -16.45 23.46
C SER A 132 42.79 -16.61 24.29
N GLY A 133 42.71 -17.28 25.45
CA GLY A 133 43.84 -17.43 26.37
C GLY A 133 44.58 -18.77 26.24
N ARG A 134 43.85 -19.88 26.30
CA ARG A 134 44.38 -21.25 26.33
C ARG A 134 43.45 -22.18 25.55
N PRO A 135 43.48 -22.13 24.21
CA PRO A 135 42.60 -22.94 23.38
C PRO A 135 42.81 -24.43 23.68
N SER A 136 41.70 -25.13 23.91
CA SER A 136 41.66 -26.56 24.20
C SER A 136 40.73 -27.29 23.22
N SER A 137 40.90 -28.61 23.08
CA SER A 137 39.96 -29.44 22.31
C SER A 137 38.55 -29.44 22.92
N ALA A 138 38.45 -29.30 24.25
CA ALA A 138 37.18 -29.16 24.95
C ALA A 138 36.46 -27.87 24.55
N ALA A 139 37.16 -26.73 24.56
CA ALA A 139 36.63 -25.45 24.08
C ALA A 139 36.17 -25.54 22.61
N ALA A 140 36.96 -26.17 21.74
CA ALA A 140 36.59 -26.38 20.34
C ALA A 140 35.29 -27.19 20.20
N SER A 141 35.12 -28.25 20.99
CA SER A 141 33.89 -29.05 20.99
C SER A 141 32.68 -28.28 21.53
N ALA A 142 32.86 -27.50 22.60
CA ALA A 142 31.80 -26.67 23.18
C ALA A 142 31.32 -25.58 22.20
N MET A 143 32.26 -24.96 21.46
CA MET A 143 31.91 -24.01 20.40
C MET A 143 31.08 -24.67 19.29
N MET A 144 31.44 -25.89 18.88
CA MET A 144 30.67 -26.65 17.88
C MET A 144 29.23 -26.92 18.37
N THR A 145 29.07 -27.28 19.65
CA THR A 145 27.76 -27.47 20.28
C THR A 145 26.96 -26.17 20.31
N TRP A 146 27.58 -25.06 20.70
CA TRP A 146 26.95 -23.74 20.71
C TRP A 146 26.47 -23.33 19.32
N VAL A 147 27.32 -23.50 18.28
CA VAL A 147 26.95 -23.28 16.88
C VAL A 147 25.77 -24.17 16.46
N GLY A 148 25.75 -25.43 16.88
CA GLY A 148 24.60 -26.32 16.67
C GLY A 148 23.31 -25.80 17.29
N GLY A 149 23.39 -25.23 18.51
CA GLY A 149 22.28 -24.54 19.16
C GLY A 149 21.79 -23.34 18.35
N ILE A 150 22.70 -22.50 17.83
CA ILE A 150 22.35 -21.37 16.96
C ILE A 150 21.63 -21.82 15.70
N LEU A 151 22.07 -22.92 15.08
CA LEU A 151 21.40 -23.48 13.90
C LEU A 151 19.97 -23.93 14.23
N LEU A 152 19.75 -24.58 15.38
CA LEU A 152 18.41 -24.98 15.82
C LEU A 152 17.50 -23.76 16.08
N ILE A 153 18.02 -22.73 16.75
CA ILE A 153 17.30 -21.47 16.99
C ILE A 153 16.98 -20.77 15.66
N THR A 154 17.88 -20.82 14.69
CA THR A 154 17.67 -20.28 13.34
C THR A 154 16.56 -21.03 12.62
N LEU A 155 16.55 -22.37 12.66
CA LEU A 155 15.47 -23.18 12.09
C LEU A 155 14.13 -22.91 12.76
N LEU A 156 14.11 -22.75 14.08
CA LEU A 156 12.92 -22.35 14.83
C LEU A 156 12.40 -20.98 14.39
N SER A 157 13.30 -20.03 14.14
CA SER A 157 12.94 -18.70 13.61
C SER A 157 12.26 -18.82 12.24
N TYR A 158 12.81 -19.62 11.34
CA TYR A 158 12.18 -19.89 10.04
C TYR A 158 10.84 -20.62 10.17
N ALA A 159 10.68 -21.51 11.15
CA ALA A 159 9.41 -22.16 11.44
C ALA A 159 8.34 -21.14 11.87
N PHE A 160 8.68 -20.18 12.75
CA PHE A 160 7.77 -19.09 13.12
C PHE A 160 7.41 -18.19 11.93
N LEU A 161 8.37 -17.86 11.06
CA LEU A 161 8.09 -17.11 9.84
C LEU A 161 7.18 -17.89 8.88
N GLY A 162 7.39 -19.19 8.72
CA GLY A 162 6.51 -20.07 7.93
C GLY A 162 5.09 -20.11 8.50
N LEU A 163 4.95 -20.21 9.82
CA LEU A 163 3.65 -20.12 10.51
C LEU A 163 2.99 -18.76 10.29
N SER A 164 3.75 -17.67 10.30
CA SER A 164 3.20 -16.33 10.03
C SER A 164 2.58 -16.24 8.63
N VAL A 165 3.23 -16.83 7.62
CA VAL A 165 2.72 -16.90 6.24
C VAL A 165 1.48 -17.80 6.17
N LEU A 166 1.50 -18.95 6.85
CA LEU A 166 0.35 -19.86 6.94
C LEU A 166 -0.87 -19.16 7.57
N PHE A 167 -0.68 -18.43 8.66
CA PHE A 167 -1.75 -17.67 9.31
C PHE A 167 -2.25 -16.51 8.44
N ALA A 168 -1.36 -15.83 7.68
CA ALA A 168 -1.78 -14.84 6.70
C ALA A 168 -2.66 -15.45 5.59
N TRP A 169 -2.37 -16.68 5.17
CA TRP A 169 -3.23 -17.41 4.23
C TRP A 169 -4.61 -17.73 4.84
N PHE A 170 -4.67 -18.16 6.10
CA PHE A 170 -5.94 -18.37 6.80
C PHE A 170 -6.75 -17.07 6.96
N ASP A 171 -6.10 -15.96 7.35
CA ASP A 171 -6.72 -14.63 7.41
C ASP A 171 -7.33 -14.24 6.06
N TRP A 172 -6.56 -14.36 4.98
CA TRP A 172 -7.03 -14.05 3.63
C TRP A 172 -8.25 -14.89 3.21
N ARG A 173 -8.27 -16.19 3.52
CA ARG A 173 -9.44 -17.04 3.25
C ARG A 173 -10.64 -16.63 4.08
N GLU A 174 -10.42 -16.28 5.34
CA GLU A 174 -11.46 -15.86 6.27
C GLU A 174 -12.09 -14.54 5.84
N LEU A 175 -11.30 -13.57 5.38
CA LEU A 175 -11.81 -12.30 4.84
C LEU A 175 -12.69 -12.52 3.59
N ARG A 176 -12.32 -13.46 2.71
CA ARG A 176 -13.16 -13.83 1.56
C ARG A 176 -14.48 -14.44 1.97
N LYS A 177 -14.48 -15.35 2.95
CA LYS A 177 -15.73 -15.94 3.49
C LYS A 177 -16.66 -14.89 4.07
N ARG A 178 -16.12 -13.79 4.56
CA ARG A 178 -16.87 -12.68 5.16
C ARG A 178 -17.39 -11.65 4.14
N GLY A 179 -17.18 -11.88 2.84
CA GLY A 179 -17.72 -11.02 1.78
C GLY A 179 -16.80 -9.88 1.34
N ILE A 180 -15.51 -9.92 1.68
CA ILE A 180 -14.52 -9.03 1.06
C ILE A 180 -14.12 -9.65 -0.28
N ASP A 181 -14.55 -9.04 -1.39
CA ASP A 181 -14.39 -9.59 -2.74
C ASP A 181 -12.93 -9.71 -3.17
N LYS A 182 -12.11 -8.70 -2.84
CA LYS A 182 -10.71 -8.59 -3.28
C LYS A 182 -9.78 -8.25 -2.11
N PRO A 183 -9.60 -9.16 -1.13
CA PRO A 183 -8.67 -8.93 -0.04
C PRO A 183 -7.24 -8.94 -0.56
N PHE A 184 -6.37 -8.24 0.17
CA PHE A 184 -4.94 -8.17 -0.13
C PHE A 184 -4.31 -9.57 -0.16
N HIS A 185 -3.49 -9.85 -1.18
CA HIS A 185 -3.04 -11.22 -1.45
C HIS A 185 -2.07 -11.73 -0.37
N TRP A 186 -2.31 -12.93 0.17
CA TRP A 186 -1.49 -13.53 1.24
C TRP A 186 -0.01 -13.71 0.86
N ALA A 187 0.32 -13.86 -0.42
CA ALA A 187 1.70 -14.02 -0.90
C ALA A 187 2.63 -12.87 -0.49
N PHE A 188 2.09 -11.66 -0.26
CA PHE A 188 2.88 -10.56 0.27
C PHE A 188 3.36 -10.78 1.73
N ALA A 189 2.87 -11.81 2.42
CA ALA A 189 3.39 -12.25 3.71
C ALA A 189 4.79 -12.87 3.60
N PHE A 190 5.24 -13.32 2.42
CA PHE A 190 6.61 -13.83 2.23
C PHE A 190 7.69 -12.77 2.49
N PHE A 191 7.34 -11.48 2.48
CA PHE A 191 8.23 -10.42 2.95
C PHE A 191 8.64 -10.58 4.43
N ALA A 192 7.94 -11.40 5.21
CA ALA A 192 8.37 -11.80 6.56
C ALA A 192 9.73 -12.52 6.57
N LEU A 193 10.11 -13.19 5.48
CA LEU A 193 11.41 -13.86 5.36
C LEU A 193 12.59 -12.92 5.13
N VAL A 194 12.33 -11.68 4.70
CA VAL A 194 13.38 -10.74 4.28
C VAL A 194 13.37 -9.47 5.12
N VAL A 195 12.18 -8.96 5.45
CA VAL A 195 12.00 -7.71 6.19
C VAL A 195 11.13 -7.97 7.41
N THR A 196 9.81 -8.00 7.23
CA THR A 196 8.83 -8.23 8.31
C THR A 196 7.48 -8.67 7.73
N ILE A 197 6.61 -9.24 8.58
CA ILE A 197 5.20 -9.50 8.25
C ILE A 197 4.39 -8.21 8.00
N GLY A 198 4.97 -7.03 8.30
CA GLY A 198 4.31 -5.72 8.22
C GLY A 198 3.75 -5.40 6.84
N VAL A 199 4.40 -5.84 5.76
CA VAL A 199 3.90 -5.61 4.38
C VAL A 199 2.48 -6.17 4.21
N TYR A 200 2.26 -7.40 4.68
CA TYR A 200 0.93 -8.00 4.65
C TYR A 200 -0.05 -7.27 5.57
N VAL A 201 0.34 -6.98 6.81
CA VAL A 201 -0.49 -6.30 7.82
C VAL A 201 -0.96 -4.93 7.31
N ILE A 202 -0.08 -4.14 6.71
CA ILE A 202 -0.38 -2.82 6.16
C ILE A 202 -1.29 -2.97 4.93
N GLY A 203 -0.93 -3.83 3.98
CA GLY A 203 -1.70 -4.07 2.76
C GLY A 203 -3.15 -4.50 3.04
N ARG A 204 -3.36 -5.49 3.93
CA ARG A 204 -4.71 -5.91 4.33
C ARG A 204 -5.49 -4.78 4.99
N THR A 205 -4.83 -3.98 5.82
CA THR A 205 -5.50 -2.93 6.60
C THR A 205 -6.01 -1.82 5.68
N VAL A 206 -5.23 -1.43 4.67
CA VAL A 206 -5.66 -0.43 3.67
C VAL A 206 -6.86 -0.94 2.87
N VAL A 207 -6.81 -2.19 2.41
CA VAL A 207 -7.91 -2.79 1.63
C VAL A 207 -9.18 -2.92 2.48
N VAL A 208 -9.08 -3.46 3.69
CA VAL A 208 -10.22 -3.62 4.60
C VAL A 208 -10.82 -2.27 5.00
N LYS A 209 -9.98 -1.26 5.29
CA LYS A 209 -10.44 0.10 5.60
C LYS A 209 -11.18 0.73 4.43
N ARG A 210 -10.70 0.52 3.20
CA ARG A 210 -11.38 1.01 1.99
C ARG A 210 -12.76 0.37 1.81
N GLU A 211 -12.89 -0.93 2.09
CA GLU A 211 -14.13 -1.67 1.79
C GLU A 211 -15.14 -1.72 2.95
N THR A 212 -14.71 -1.45 4.18
CA THR A 212 -15.58 -1.51 5.38
C THR A 212 -15.64 -0.20 6.18
N GLY A 213 -14.72 0.75 5.92
CA GLY A 213 -14.52 1.95 6.73
C GLY A 213 -13.84 1.71 8.09
N LYS A 214 -13.56 0.45 8.46
CA LYS A 214 -12.97 0.04 9.76
C LYS A 214 -11.79 -0.92 9.54
N GLY A 215 -11.18 -1.43 10.62
CA GLY A 215 -10.14 -2.47 10.55
C GLY A 215 -8.69 -2.01 10.77
N LEU A 216 -8.47 -0.85 11.38
CA LEU A 216 -7.13 -0.38 11.77
C LEU A 216 -6.54 -1.13 12.98
N THR A 217 -7.35 -1.88 13.72
CA THR A 217 -6.94 -2.55 14.97
C THR A 217 -5.68 -3.40 14.80
N PRO A 218 -5.57 -4.30 13.82
CA PRO A 218 -4.42 -5.20 13.75
C PRO A 218 -3.13 -4.49 13.34
N LEU A 219 -3.23 -3.36 12.63
CA LEU A 219 -2.08 -2.51 12.34
C LEU A 219 -1.50 -1.93 13.63
N TRP A 220 -2.35 -1.37 14.51
CA TRP A 220 -1.91 -0.85 15.80
C TRP A 220 -1.35 -1.94 16.71
N VAL A 221 -1.96 -3.12 16.73
CA VAL A 221 -1.44 -4.28 17.48
C VAL A 221 -0.06 -4.69 16.98
N TRP A 222 0.15 -4.76 15.67
CA TRP A 222 1.46 -5.07 15.10
C TRP A 222 2.52 -4.01 15.43
N ILE A 223 2.17 -2.72 15.32
CA ILE A 223 3.06 -1.61 15.70
C ILE A 223 3.42 -1.72 17.18
N ALA A 224 2.42 -1.87 18.06
CA ALA A 224 2.63 -1.98 19.50
C ALA A 224 3.51 -3.19 19.86
N ALA A 225 3.26 -4.36 19.27
CA ALA A 225 4.06 -5.56 19.49
C ALA A 225 5.52 -5.37 19.04
N THR A 226 5.72 -4.75 17.87
CA THR A 226 7.04 -4.48 17.31
C THR A 226 7.82 -3.49 18.18
N VAL A 227 7.21 -2.36 18.53
CA VAL A 227 7.82 -1.34 19.40
C VAL A 227 8.13 -1.90 20.77
N LEU A 228 7.19 -2.62 21.39
CA LEU A 228 7.39 -3.23 22.69
C LEU A 228 8.55 -4.23 22.67
N GLY A 229 8.63 -5.06 21.63
CA GLY A 229 9.73 -6.01 21.53
C GLY A 229 11.08 -5.33 21.31
N PHE A 230 11.16 -4.24 20.54
CA PHE A 230 12.38 -3.43 20.44
C PHE A 230 12.79 -2.83 21.78
N VAL A 231 11.84 -2.34 22.57
CA VAL A 231 12.11 -1.83 23.93
C VAL A 231 12.65 -2.93 24.82
N VAL A 232 12.00 -4.11 24.84
CA VAL A 232 12.44 -5.27 25.64
C VAL A 232 13.87 -5.67 25.27
N ILE A 233 14.17 -5.80 23.98
CA ILE A 233 15.51 -6.19 23.49
C ILE A 233 16.54 -5.11 23.82
N SER A 234 16.17 -3.83 23.71
CA SER A 234 17.08 -2.72 24.01
C SER A 234 17.42 -2.65 25.49
N VAL A 235 16.41 -2.76 26.37
CA VAL A 235 16.62 -2.80 27.83
C VAL A 235 17.48 -3.99 28.21
N TRP A 236 17.16 -5.17 27.68
CA TRP A 236 17.96 -6.37 27.93
C TRP A 236 19.41 -6.21 27.42
N SER A 237 19.61 -5.68 26.21
CA SER A 237 20.94 -5.47 25.61
C SER A 237 21.81 -4.54 26.45
N ILE A 238 21.23 -3.49 27.04
CA ILE A 238 21.93 -2.61 27.97
C ILE A 238 22.42 -3.40 29.19
N THR A 239 21.53 -4.18 29.82
CA THR A 239 21.90 -4.99 31.00
C THR A 239 22.93 -6.05 30.66
N PHE A 240 22.81 -6.70 29.51
CA PHE A 240 23.76 -7.70 29.01
C PHE A 240 25.14 -7.10 28.77
N THR A 241 25.21 -5.90 28.16
CA THR A 241 26.48 -5.20 27.92
C THR A 241 27.17 -4.81 29.23
N GLN A 242 26.41 -4.37 30.24
CA GLN A 242 26.96 -4.06 31.56
C GLN A 242 27.56 -5.31 32.22
N GLN A 243 26.85 -6.43 32.19
CA GLN A 243 27.36 -7.71 32.70
C GLN A 243 28.62 -8.17 31.97
N LEU A 244 28.67 -7.98 30.65
CA LEU A 244 29.84 -8.32 29.84
C LEU A 244 31.06 -7.46 30.24
N LEU A 245 30.86 -6.15 30.45
CA LEU A 245 31.94 -5.24 30.86
C LEU A 245 32.51 -5.60 32.24
N GLU A 246 31.66 -6.00 33.19
CA GLU A 246 32.09 -6.43 34.53
C GLU A 246 32.95 -7.71 34.50
N ARG A 247 32.74 -8.57 33.50
CA ARG A 247 33.52 -9.81 33.32
C ARG A 247 34.89 -9.59 32.69
N ILE A 248 35.11 -8.45 32.04
CA ILE A 248 36.41 -8.12 31.45
C ILE A 248 37.26 -7.44 32.52
N PRO A 249 38.35 -8.07 33.01
CA PRO A 249 39.23 -7.42 33.95
C PRO A 249 39.85 -6.19 33.29
N VAL A 250 39.58 -5.00 33.85
CA VAL A 250 40.24 -3.76 33.46
C VAL A 250 41.64 -3.80 34.07
N ASN A 251 42.66 -4.00 33.24
CA ASN A 251 44.07 -3.89 33.65
C ASN A 251 44.45 -2.43 33.93
#